data_AF-A0A5C7P7Q5-F1
#
_entry.id   AF-A0A5C7P7Q5-F1
#
_cell.length_a   1.000
_cell.length_b   1.000
_cell.length_c   1.000
_cell.angle_alpha   90.00
_cell.angle_beta   90.00
_cell.angle_gamma   90.00
#
_symmetry.space_group_name_H-M   'P 1'
#
loop_
_entity.id
_entity.type
_entity.pdbx_description
1 polymer ?
#
loop_
_entity_poly.entity_id
_entity_poly.type
_entity_poly.pdbx_seq_one_letter_code
_entity_poly.pdbx_strand_id
1 'polypeptide(L)'
;MAQPSVSSPSSARPVPPMRLSGLEPVAIGEGTLFVNIGERTNVTGSKAFARMILEGRYEDALSVARQQVENGAQVIDINMDEAMLDSQAAMVRFLNLIASEPEIAKVPIMIDSSKWSVIEAGLKCIQGKGIVNSISLKEGEEKFRQHAATILKYGAAAVV
;
A
#
# COMPACT_ATOMS: atom_id res chain seq x y z
N MET A 1 12.98 -54.83 -19.20
CA MET A 1 12.27 -53.54 -19.36
C MET A 1 12.33 -52.82 -18.01
N ALA A 2 13.09 -51.73 -17.90
CA ALA A 2 13.20 -50.95 -16.67
C ALA A 2 11.97 -50.03 -16.55
N GLN A 3 11.32 -50.01 -15.39
CA GLN A 3 10.22 -49.09 -15.12
C GLN A 3 10.77 -47.66 -14.96
N PRO A 4 10.09 -46.62 -15.46
CA PRO A 4 10.50 -45.24 -15.27
C PRO A 4 10.30 -44.84 -13.81
N SER A 5 11.35 -44.35 -13.18
CA SER A 5 11.30 -43.74 -11.85
C SER A 5 10.43 -42.49 -11.88
N VAL A 6 9.29 -42.53 -11.20
CA VAL A 6 8.45 -41.35 -10.98
C VAL A 6 9.22 -40.40 -10.08
N SER A 7 9.60 -39.24 -10.60
CA SER A 7 10.19 -38.17 -9.78
C SER A 7 9.13 -37.69 -8.79
N SER A 8 9.44 -37.81 -7.50
CA SER A 8 8.67 -37.22 -6.41
C SER A 8 8.47 -35.72 -6.67
N PRO A 9 7.26 -35.15 -6.49
CA PRO A 9 7.05 -33.73 -6.66
C PRO A 9 7.98 -32.99 -5.70
N SER A 10 8.79 -32.09 -6.26
CA SER A 10 9.63 -31.17 -5.49
C SER A 10 8.79 -30.56 -4.39
N SER A 11 9.15 -30.81 -3.12
CA SER A 11 8.52 -30.15 -1.99
C SER A 11 8.83 -28.66 -2.09
N ALA A 12 7.95 -27.91 -2.75
CA ALA A 12 8.06 -26.46 -2.83
C ALA A 12 8.21 -25.95 -1.40
N ARG A 13 9.31 -25.23 -1.12
CA ARG A 13 9.50 -24.62 0.20
C ARG A 13 8.28 -23.75 0.49
N PRO A 14 7.67 -23.85 1.68
CA PRO A 14 6.53 -23.03 2.02
C PRO A 14 6.92 -21.56 1.88
N VAL A 15 6.09 -20.80 1.17
CA VAL A 15 6.30 -19.36 1.00
C VAL A 15 6.13 -18.71 2.37
N PRO A 16 7.14 -18.00 2.89
CA PRO A 16 7.03 -17.35 4.19
C PRO A 16 5.89 -16.32 4.15
N PRO A 17 5.19 -16.10 5.28
CA PRO A 17 4.10 -15.13 5.31
C PRO A 17 4.62 -13.73 4.95
N MET A 18 3.84 -13.01 4.14
CA MET A 18 4.04 -11.58 3.95
C MET A 18 3.78 -10.89 5.29
N ARG A 19 4.77 -10.12 5.75
CA ARG A 19 4.68 -9.29 6.95
C ARG A 19 4.52 -7.85 6.53
N LEU A 20 3.49 -7.20 7.04
CA LEU A 20 3.19 -5.77 6.92
C LEU A 20 3.00 -5.21 8.33
N SER A 21 2.95 -3.89 8.48
CA SER A 21 2.53 -3.28 9.75
C SER A 21 2.03 -1.85 9.56
N GLY A 22 1.03 -1.49 10.35
CA GLY A 22 0.85 -0.12 10.82
C GLY A 22 1.56 0.02 12.18
N LEU A 23 0.82 0.46 13.20
CA LEU A 23 1.20 0.30 14.60
C LEU A 23 1.07 -1.16 15.06
N GLU A 24 0.18 -1.93 14.42
CA GLU A 24 0.00 -3.36 14.69
C GLU A 24 0.57 -4.21 13.55
N PRO A 25 1.14 -5.40 13.85
CA PRO A 25 1.67 -6.30 12.84
C PRO A 25 0.54 -7.03 12.09
N VAL A 26 0.70 -7.15 10.77
CA VAL A 26 -0.18 -7.96 9.91
C VAL A 26 0.64 -9.04 9.21
N ALA A 27 0.26 -10.30 9.41
CA ALA A 27 0.87 -11.45 8.75
C ALA A 27 -0.13 -12.11 7.80
N ILE A 28 0.24 -12.20 6.52
CA ILE A 28 -0.56 -12.80 5.45
C ILE A 28 0.19 -14.03 4.96
N GLY A 29 -0.32 -15.22 5.24
CA GLY A 29 0.33 -16.47 4.90
C GLY A 29 -0.66 -17.60 4.69
N GLU A 30 -0.19 -18.83 4.85
CA GLU A 30 -1.03 -20.01 4.77
C GLU A 30 -2.15 -19.96 5.82
N GLY A 31 -3.39 -20.18 5.38
CA GLY A 31 -4.58 -20.09 6.24
C GLY A 31 -5.16 -18.67 6.42
N THR A 32 -4.48 -17.62 5.94
CA THR A 32 -5.08 -16.27 5.90
C THR A 32 -6.20 -16.23 4.84
N LEU A 33 -7.36 -15.69 5.19
CA LEU A 33 -8.47 -15.45 4.27
C LEU A 33 -8.17 -14.24 3.35
N PHE A 34 -9.17 -13.83 2.57
CA PHE A 34 -9.06 -12.64 1.73
C PHE A 34 -8.69 -11.39 2.55
N VAL A 35 -7.73 -10.61 2.05
CA VAL A 35 -7.30 -9.36 2.68
C VAL A 35 -8.00 -8.19 2.01
N ASN A 36 -8.86 -7.50 2.76
CA ASN A 36 -9.59 -6.34 2.24
C ASN A 36 -8.71 -5.09 2.28
N ILE A 37 -8.54 -4.44 1.13
CA ILE A 37 -7.85 -3.15 0.98
C ILE A 37 -8.92 -2.06 0.79
N GLY A 38 -8.95 -1.07 1.69
CA GLY A 38 -9.90 0.04 1.61
C GLY A 38 -9.53 1.04 0.51
N GLU A 39 -10.37 1.18 -0.51
CA GLU A 39 -10.13 2.00 -1.73
C GLU A 39 -10.68 3.43 -1.69
N ARG A 40 -11.50 3.80 -0.69
CA ARG A 40 -12.31 5.04 -0.73
C ARG A 40 -11.50 6.32 -0.53
N THR A 41 -10.26 6.18 -0.05
CA THR A 41 -9.26 7.23 0.17
C THR A 41 -8.45 7.51 -1.10
N ASN A 42 -9.17 7.61 -2.22
CA ASN A 42 -8.59 7.76 -3.55
C ASN A 42 -9.21 8.99 -4.24
N VAL A 43 -8.39 10.01 -4.51
CA VAL A 43 -8.84 11.26 -5.14
C VAL A 43 -9.35 11.00 -6.56
N THR A 44 -8.68 10.14 -7.33
CA THR A 44 -9.12 9.79 -8.69
C THR A 44 -10.41 8.96 -8.69
N GLY A 45 -10.56 8.03 -7.73
CA GLY A 45 -11.66 7.06 -7.69
C GLY A 45 -12.91 7.49 -6.93
N SER A 46 -12.79 8.47 -6.02
CA SER A 46 -13.88 8.86 -5.11
C SER A 46 -14.16 10.36 -5.18
N LYS A 47 -15.26 10.74 -5.85
CA LYS A 47 -15.70 12.15 -5.97
C LYS A 47 -15.88 12.84 -4.60
N ALA A 48 -16.35 12.09 -3.61
CA ALA A 48 -16.55 12.62 -2.26
C ALA A 48 -15.20 12.92 -1.58
N PHE A 49 -14.24 12.00 -1.69
CA PHE A 49 -12.90 12.17 -1.12
C PHE A 49 -12.13 13.28 -1.84
N ALA A 50 -12.19 13.30 -3.18
CA ALA A 50 -11.60 14.37 -4.00
C ALA A 50 -12.06 15.75 -3.55
N ARG A 51 -13.37 15.94 -3.36
CA ARG A 51 -13.92 17.20 -2.86
C ARG A 51 -13.36 17.57 -1.48
N MET A 52 -13.29 16.62 -0.55
CA MET A 52 -12.72 16.87 0.78
C MET A 52 -11.26 17.33 0.71
N ILE A 53 -10.43 16.67 -0.11
CA ILE A 53 -9.01 17.02 -0.26
C ILE A 53 -8.84 18.39 -0.92
N LEU A 54 -9.58 18.66 -2.00
CA LEU A 54 -9.53 19.94 -2.73
C LEU A 54 -10.03 21.12 -1.89
N GLU A 55 -11.03 20.90 -1.04
CA GLU A 55 -11.56 21.90 -0.09
C GLU A 55 -10.72 22.00 1.21
N GLY A 56 -9.66 21.18 1.36
CA GLY A 56 -8.82 21.17 2.56
C GLY A 56 -9.50 20.60 3.82
N ARG A 57 -10.58 19.84 3.66
CA ARG A 57 -11.38 19.21 4.72
C ARG A 57 -10.77 17.87 5.15
N TYR A 58 -9.55 17.93 5.68
CA TYR A 58 -8.79 16.72 6.02
C TYR A 58 -9.41 15.91 7.17
N GLU A 59 -10.13 16.52 8.10
CA GLU A 59 -10.85 15.81 9.18
C GLU A 59 -11.95 14.89 8.63
N ASP A 60 -12.67 15.36 7.62
CA ASP A 60 -13.68 14.54 6.94
C ASP A 60 -13.02 13.40 6.15
N ALA A 61 -11.87 13.68 5.52
CA ALA A 61 -11.08 12.69 4.82
C ALA A 61 -10.54 11.59 5.76
N LEU A 62 -10.06 11.95 6.96
CA LEU A 62 -9.67 10.99 8.00
C LEU A 62 -10.83 10.11 8.42
N SER A 63 -12.04 10.68 8.50
CA SER A 63 -13.25 9.91 8.82
C SER A 63 -13.57 8.86 7.77
N VAL A 64 -13.30 9.12 6.49
CA VAL A 64 -13.41 8.09 5.42
C VAL A 64 -12.43 6.95 5.66
N ALA A 65 -11.17 7.26 5.98
CA ALA A 65 -10.15 6.24 6.27
C ALA A 65 -10.54 5.39 7.51
N ARG A 66 -10.95 6.05 8.60
CA ARG A 66 -11.39 5.38 9.85
C ARG A 66 -12.56 4.44 9.60
N GLN A 67 -13.58 4.89 8.88
CA GLN A 67 -14.76 4.09 8.59
C GLN A 67 -14.42 2.82 7.79
N GLN A 68 -13.41 2.86 6.92
CA GLN A 68 -12.96 1.66 6.20
C GLN A 68 -12.34 0.64 7.16
N VAL A 69 -11.49 1.09 8.09
CA VAL A 69 -10.89 0.21 9.11
C VAL A 69 -11.96 -0.40 10.01
N GLU A 70 -12.92 0.42 10.48
CA GLU A 70 -14.06 -0.03 11.30
C GLU A 70 -14.93 -1.06 10.57
N ASN A 71 -15.03 -0.96 9.24
CA ASN A 71 -15.76 -1.90 8.39
C ASN A 71 -14.92 -3.11 7.93
N GLY A 72 -13.73 -3.31 8.51
CA GLY A 72 -12.92 -4.52 8.31
C GLY A 72 -11.85 -4.41 7.22
N ALA A 73 -11.52 -3.21 6.73
CA ALA A 73 -10.33 -3.04 5.91
C ALA A 73 -9.07 -3.35 6.73
N GLN A 74 -8.25 -4.25 6.20
CA GLN A 74 -7.00 -4.70 6.84
C GLN A 74 -5.79 -3.91 6.35
N VAL A 75 -5.95 -3.16 5.26
CA VAL A 75 -4.99 -2.22 4.67
C VAL A 75 -5.80 -1.04 4.14
N ILE A 76 -5.25 0.17 4.17
CA ILE A 76 -5.86 1.35 3.53
C ILE A 76 -5.02 1.80 2.35
N ASP A 77 -5.64 1.93 1.19
CA ASP A 77 -5.04 2.49 -0.03
C ASP A 77 -5.20 4.01 -0.05
N ILE A 78 -4.11 4.74 -0.29
CA ILE A 78 -4.09 6.20 -0.28
C ILE A 78 -3.62 6.68 -1.65
N ASN A 79 -4.51 7.32 -2.40
CA ASN A 79 -4.19 7.93 -3.69
C ASN A 79 -4.50 9.42 -3.68
N MET A 80 -3.47 10.22 -3.96
CA MET A 80 -3.52 11.70 -4.02
C MET A 80 -3.18 12.23 -5.43
N ASP A 81 -3.27 11.40 -6.44
CA ASP A 81 -3.07 11.82 -7.83
C ASP A 81 -4.29 12.60 -8.31
N GLU A 82 -4.05 13.85 -8.68
CA GLU A 82 -5.02 14.77 -9.29
C GLU A 82 -4.25 15.89 -10.00
N ALA A 83 -4.76 16.36 -11.13
CA ALA A 83 -4.08 17.37 -11.95
C ALA A 83 -4.01 18.74 -11.25
N MET A 84 -5.02 19.06 -10.44
CA MET A 84 -5.15 20.33 -9.72
C MET A 84 -4.44 20.35 -8.35
N LEU A 85 -3.80 19.25 -7.96
CA LEU A 85 -3.22 19.05 -6.64
C LEU A 85 -1.70 18.92 -6.72
N ASP A 86 -0.99 19.49 -5.74
CA ASP A 86 0.35 19.01 -5.41
C ASP A 86 0.22 17.64 -4.73
N SER A 87 0.20 16.58 -5.55
CA SER A 87 0.02 15.20 -5.10
C SER A 87 1.04 14.78 -4.04
N GLN A 88 2.28 15.26 -4.14
CA GLN A 88 3.34 14.90 -3.20
C GLN A 88 3.08 15.57 -1.84
N ALA A 89 2.79 16.87 -1.83
CA ALA A 89 2.47 17.58 -0.59
C ALA A 89 1.19 17.04 0.06
N ALA A 90 0.16 16.72 -0.73
CA ALA A 90 -1.08 16.14 -0.23
C ALA A 90 -0.88 14.74 0.37
N MET A 91 -0.10 13.88 -0.28
CA MET A 91 0.27 12.56 0.24
C MET A 91 0.98 12.68 1.59
N VAL A 92 2.03 13.50 1.66
CA VAL A 92 2.79 13.74 2.90
C VAL A 92 1.87 14.26 4.00
N ARG A 93 1.05 15.28 3.70
CA ARG A 93 0.13 15.87 4.68
C ARG A 93 -0.86 14.83 5.22
N PHE A 94 -1.50 14.07 4.35
CA PHE A 94 -2.52 13.12 4.77
C PHE A 94 -1.94 11.94 5.55
N LEU A 95 -0.78 11.42 5.14
CA LEU A 95 -0.10 10.35 5.88
C LEU A 95 0.34 10.81 7.28
N ASN A 96 0.82 12.04 7.43
CA ASN A 96 1.16 12.59 8.74
C ASN A 96 -0.07 12.75 9.64
N LEU A 97 -1.23 13.10 9.08
CA LEU A 97 -2.49 13.16 9.83
C LEU A 97 -2.98 11.76 10.22
N ILE A 98 -2.88 10.78 9.32
CA ILE A 98 -3.18 9.36 9.63
C ILE A 98 -2.30 8.88 10.79
N ALA A 99 -1.02 9.24 10.82
CA ALA A 99 -0.11 8.85 11.90
C ALA A 99 -0.53 9.41 13.28
N SER A 100 -1.31 10.51 13.31
CA SER A 100 -1.88 11.05 14.56
C SER A 100 -3.20 10.39 14.99
N GLU A 101 -3.74 9.47 14.19
CA GLU A 101 -5.01 8.78 14.43
C GLU A 101 -4.77 7.28 14.68
N PRO A 102 -4.65 6.82 15.94
CA PRO A 102 -4.26 5.44 16.26
C PRO A 102 -5.15 4.37 15.62
N GLU A 103 -6.46 4.62 15.54
CA GLU A 103 -7.42 3.69 14.94
C GLU A 103 -7.19 3.46 13.44
N ILE A 104 -6.63 4.45 12.75
CA ILE A 104 -6.27 4.32 11.33
C ILE A 104 -4.84 3.78 11.23
N ALA A 105 -3.92 4.33 12.02
CA ALA A 105 -2.50 4.00 11.98
C ALA A 105 -2.21 2.54 12.37
N LYS A 106 -3.13 1.82 13.04
CA LYS A 106 -2.95 0.40 13.38
C LYS A 106 -2.80 -0.51 12.18
N VAL A 107 -3.45 -0.20 11.05
CA VAL A 107 -3.35 -1.02 9.83
C VAL A 107 -2.26 -0.52 8.86
N PRO A 108 -1.65 -1.38 8.04
CA PRO A 108 -0.70 -0.97 7.01
C PRO A 108 -1.32 -0.03 5.98
N ILE A 109 -0.48 0.83 5.42
CA ILE A 109 -0.84 1.76 4.34
C ILE A 109 -0.31 1.24 3.00
N MET A 110 -1.16 1.25 1.99
CA MET A 110 -0.80 1.12 0.58
C MET A 110 -0.70 2.53 -0.02
N ILE A 111 0.49 2.89 -0.47
CA ILE A 111 0.77 4.19 -1.10
C ILE A 111 0.51 4.05 -2.59
N ASP A 112 -0.55 4.67 -3.08
CA ASP A 112 -0.97 4.60 -4.48
C ASP A 112 -0.67 5.90 -5.23
N SER A 113 0.18 5.79 -6.25
CA SER A 113 0.43 6.89 -7.20
C SER A 113 1.10 6.38 -8.47
N SER A 114 0.79 7.05 -9.57
CA SER A 114 1.50 6.92 -10.85
C SER A 114 2.86 7.64 -10.87
N LYS A 115 3.16 8.49 -9.87
CA LYS A 115 4.36 9.32 -9.79
C LYS A 115 5.31 8.76 -8.73
N TRP A 116 6.50 8.33 -9.14
CA TRP A 116 7.50 7.79 -8.22
C TRP A 116 7.87 8.74 -7.08
N SER A 117 7.93 10.05 -7.34
CA SER A 117 8.24 11.04 -6.31
C SER A 117 7.19 11.08 -5.19
N VAL A 118 5.93 10.80 -5.49
CA VAL A 118 4.83 10.73 -4.51
C VAL A 118 4.95 9.43 -3.70
N ILE A 119 5.23 8.31 -4.35
CA ILE A 119 5.49 7.02 -3.69
C ILE A 119 6.64 7.17 -2.68
N GLU A 120 7.78 7.70 -3.12
CA GLU A 120 8.96 7.82 -2.26
C GLU A 120 8.74 8.81 -1.12
N ALA A 121 8.00 9.90 -1.36
CA ALA A 121 7.61 10.81 -0.29
C ALA A 121 6.70 10.13 0.75
N GLY A 122 5.75 9.31 0.31
CA GLY A 122 4.91 8.53 1.20
C GLY A 122 5.70 7.50 2.02
N LEU A 123 6.65 6.81 1.40
CA LEU A 123 7.51 5.83 2.08
C LEU A 123 8.36 6.46 3.19
N LYS A 124 8.74 7.74 3.04
CA LYS A 124 9.47 8.50 4.07
C LYS A 124 8.59 8.90 5.26
N CYS A 125 7.26 8.92 5.10
CA CYS A 125 6.31 9.35 6.11
C CYS A 125 5.76 8.21 6.96
N ILE A 126 5.63 7.01 6.39
CA ILE A 126 5.07 5.87 7.12
C ILE A 126 6.09 5.25 8.07
N GLN A 127 5.66 4.90 9.29
CA GLN A 127 6.52 4.24 10.28
C GLN A 127 6.56 2.72 10.11
N GLY A 128 5.42 2.11 9.79
CA GLY A 128 5.27 0.67 9.62
C GLY A 128 5.66 0.18 8.23
N LYS A 129 5.61 -1.14 8.04
CA LYS A 129 5.84 -1.76 6.73
C LYS A 129 4.59 -1.68 5.86
N GLY A 130 4.55 -0.66 5.01
CA GLY A 130 3.50 -0.45 4.01
C GLY A 130 3.71 -1.20 2.69
N ILE A 131 2.86 -0.86 1.72
CA ILE A 131 2.85 -1.42 0.36
C ILE A 131 2.97 -0.29 -0.66
N VAL A 132 3.81 -0.46 -1.68
CA VAL A 132 3.83 0.42 -2.85
C VAL A 132 2.84 -0.08 -3.91
N ASN A 133 1.97 0.81 -4.36
CA ASN A 133 1.06 0.61 -5.48
C ASN A 133 1.34 1.71 -6.54
N SER A 134 2.07 1.44 -7.60
CA SER A 134 2.75 0.19 -7.97
C SER A 134 4.07 0.51 -8.70
N ILE A 135 4.84 -0.52 -9.01
CA ILE A 135 5.96 -0.44 -9.96
C ILE A 135 5.67 -1.35 -11.15
N SER A 136 6.22 -1.08 -12.33
CA SER A 136 6.02 -1.94 -13.49
C SER A 136 7.18 -1.86 -14.48
N LEU A 137 7.17 -2.70 -15.50
CA LEU A 137 8.13 -2.68 -16.61
C LEU A 137 7.82 -1.62 -17.69
N LYS A 138 6.80 -0.77 -17.49
CA LYS A 138 6.35 0.23 -18.48
C LYS A 138 7.47 1.15 -18.97
N GLU A 139 8.40 1.52 -18.08
CA GLU A 139 9.52 2.39 -18.39
C GLU A 139 10.86 1.64 -18.55
N GLY A 140 10.78 0.32 -18.74
CA GLY A 140 11.94 -0.56 -18.92
C GLY A 140 12.45 -1.22 -17.64
N GLU A 141 13.28 -2.27 -17.83
CA GLU A 141 13.81 -3.09 -16.75
C GLU A 141 14.72 -2.31 -15.79
N GLU A 142 15.50 -1.36 -16.30
CA GLU A 142 16.42 -0.57 -15.48
C GLU A 142 15.67 0.25 -14.42
N LYS A 143 14.66 1.02 -14.83
CA LYS A 143 13.81 1.80 -13.91
C LYS A 143 13.06 0.90 -12.93
N PHE A 144 12.54 -0.23 -13.41
CA PHE A 144 11.90 -1.22 -12.54
C PHE A 144 12.85 -1.69 -11.43
N ARG A 145 14.09 -2.08 -11.77
CA ARG A 145 15.10 -2.51 -10.80
C ARG A 145 15.49 -1.39 -9.83
N GLN A 146 15.62 -0.15 -10.29
CA GLN A 146 15.91 1.01 -9.44
C GLN A 146 14.79 1.25 -8.40
N HIS A 147 13.53 1.24 -8.85
CA HIS A 147 12.38 1.38 -7.95
C HIS A 147 12.28 0.19 -6.97
N ALA A 148 12.43 -1.05 -7.45
CA ALA A 148 12.40 -2.24 -6.61
C ALA A 148 13.52 -2.25 -5.55
N ALA A 149 14.74 -1.85 -5.91
CA ALA A 149 15.85 -1.72 -4.97
C ALA A 149 15.57 -0.65 -3.90
N THR A 150 14.92 0.45 -4.29
CA THR A 150 14.54 1.51 -3.35
C THR A 150 13.45 1.05 -2.39
N ILE A 151 12.41 0.36 -2.88
CA ILE A 151 11.37 -0.26 -2.04
C ILE A 151 11.99 -1.22 -1.03
N LEU A 152 12.93 -2.06 -1.47
CA LEU A 152 13.65 -2.98 -0.60
C LEU A 152 14.43 -2.24 0.48
N LYS A 153 15.06 -1.09 0.15
CA LYS A 153 15.78 -0.25 1.11
C LYS A 153 14.86 0.35 2.18
N TYR A 154 13.64 0.76 1.82
CA TYR A 154 12.62 1.19 2.79
C TYR A 154 11.96 0.00 3.52
N GLY A 155 12.16 -1.23 3.06
CA GLY A 155 11.58 -2.43 3.65
C GLY A 155 10.09 -2.62 3.35
N ALA A 156 9.53 -1.94 2.34
CA ALA A 156 8.13 -2.04 1.96
C ALA A 156 7.83 -3.26 1.07
N ALA A 157 6.55 -3.65 1.00
CA ALA A 157 6.05 -4.57 -0.03
C ALA A 157 5.71 -3.79 -1.33
N ALA A 158 5.44 -4.50 -2.43
CA ALA A 158 5.09 -3.88 -3.70
C ALA A 158 4.04 -4.67 -4.47
N VAL A 159 3.17 -3.94 -5.16
CA VAL A 159 2.37 -4.41 -6.30
C VAL A 159 3.23 -4.22 -7.56
N VAL A 160 3.27 -5.25 -8.42
CA VAL A 160 4.06 -5.32 -9.67
C VAL A 160 3.16 -5.64 -10.85
#